data_AF-A0A7X8X3E8-F1
#
_entry.id   AF-A0A7X8X3E8-F1
#
_cell.length_a   1.000
_cell.length_b   1.000
_cell.length_c   1.000
_cell.angle_alpha   90.00
_cell.angle_beta   90.00
_cell.angle_gamma   90.00
#
_symmetry.space_group_name_H-M   'P 1'
#
loop_
_entity.id
_entity.type
_entity.pdbx_description
1 polymer ?
#
loop_
_entity_poly.entity_id
_entity_poly.type
_entity_poly.pdbx_seq_one_letter_code
_entity_poly.pdbx_strand_id
1 'polypeptide(L)' 'MAEKKVPINKAQLEEIIKEFPTPFHLYVEEAIRKNVRRLQAAFAWVPQFKEHFAVKATPNPYILKILKEEGCGADCSSLA' A
#
# COMPACT_ATOMS: atom_id res chain seq x y z
N MET A 1 -1.30 2.07 21.38
CA MET A 1 -0.71 2.13 20.03
C MET A 1 -1.15 0.89 19.26
N ALA A 2 -1.38 0.99 17.95
CA ALA A 2 -1.68 -0.20 17.15
C ALA A 2 -0.50 -1.20 17.21
N GLU A 3 -0.81 -2.48 17.35
CA GLU A 3 0.19 -3.56 17.37
C GLU A 3 0.88 -3.61 15.99
N LYS A 4 2.21 -3.41 15.95
CA LYS A 4 3.00 -3.48 14.72
C LYS A 4 3.55 -4.89 14.56
N LYS A 5 2.91 -5.70 13.72
CA LYS A 5 3.41 -7.04 13.36
C LYS A 5 4.35 -6.93 12.17
N VAL A 6 5.55 -7.50 12.31
CA VAL A 6 6.49 -7.66 11.19
C VAL A 6 6.03 -8.87 10.38
N PRO A 7 5.85 -8.73 9.05
CA PRO A 7 5.25 -9.78 8.21
C PRO A 7 6.19 -10.96 7.93
N ILE A 8 7.48 -10.81 8.22
CA ILE A 8 8.53 -11.80 7.95
C ILE A 8 9.38 -12.02 9.20
N ASN A 9 10.01 -13.19 9.27
CA ASN A 9 10.97 -13.50 10.33
C ASN A 9 12.40 -13.09 9.95
N LYS A 10 13.33 -13.23 10.90
CA LYS A 10 14.74 -12.85 10.73
C LYS A 10 15.43 -13.59 9.57
N ALA A 11 15.20 -14.90 9.43
CA ALA A 11 15.85 -15.71 8.39
C ALA A 11 15.42 -15.28 6.98
N GLN A 12 14.13 -14.99 6.78
CA GLN A 12 13.63 -14.45 5.51
C GLN A 12 14.23 -13.08 5.19
N LEU A 13 14.36 -12.21 6.20
CA LEU A 13 14.98 -10.90 6.03
C LEU A 13 16.46 -11.01 5.65
N GLU A 14 17.20 -11.92 6.27
CA GLU A 14 18.62 -12.19 5.95
C GLU A 14 18.79 -12.69 4.50
N GLU A 15 17.85 -13.49 3.98
CA GLU A 15 17.90 -13.93 2.58
C GLU A 15 17.61 -12.78 1.61
N ILE A 16 16.60 -11.95 1.90
CA ILE A 16 16.31 -10.75 1.11
C ILE A 16 17.52 -9.81 1.07
N ILE A 17 18.24 -9.64 2.20
CA ILE A 17 19.42 -8.76 2.27
C ILE A 17 20.56 -9.23 1.36
N LYS A 18 20.69 -10.54 1.12
CA LYS A 18 21.71 -11.07 0.20
C LYS A 18 21.43 -10.66 -1.25
N GLU A 19 20.16 -10.61 -1.64
CA GLU A 19 19.73 -10.19 -2.99
C GLU A 19 19.64 -8.66 -3.11
N PHE A 20 19.10 -8.01 -2.09
CA PHE A 20 18.87 -6.57 -2.01
C PHE A 20 19.58 -5.98 -0.77
N PRO A 21 20.83 -5.52 -0.90
CA PRO A 21 21.57 -4.94 0.21
C PRO A 21 20.84 -3.73 0.82
N THR A 22 21.03 -3.52 2.12
CA THR A 22 20.40 -2.41 2.85
C THR A 22 20.98 -1.05 2.44
N PRO A 23 20.18 0.05 2.49
CA PRO A 23 18.80 0.12 2.98
C PRO A 23 17.75 -0.13 1.88
N PHE A 24 16.63 -0.76 2.27
CA PHE A 24 15.45 -0.91 1.42
C PHE A 24 14.16 -0.74 2.22
N HIS A 25 13.06 -0.50 1.51
CA HIS A 25 11.70 -0.54 2.06
C HIS A 25 11.02 -1.84 1.63
N LEU A 26 10.37 -2.53 2.57
CA LEU A 26 9.57 -3.72 2.28
C LEU A 26 8.08 -3.37 2.38
N TYR A 27 7.35 -3.56 1.28
CA TYR A 27 5.91 -3.35 1.21
C TYR A 27 5.19 -4.68 1.13
N VAL A 28 4.08 -4.83 1.86
CA VAL A 28 3.24 -6.03 1.83
C VAL A 28 2.00 -5.74 1.00
N GLU A 29 1.99 -6.23 -0.24
CA GLU A 29 0.88 -5.99 -1.18
C GLU A 29 -0.47 -6.44 -0.62
N GLU A 30 -0.55 -7.61 0.00
CA GLU A 30 -1.79 -8.13 0.59
C GLU A 30 -2.37 -7.16 1.63
N ALA A 31 -1.52 -6.57 2.47
CA ALA A 31 -1.94 -5.60 3.47
C ALA A 31 -2.45 -4.30 2.83
N ILE A 32 -1.82 -3.84 1.75
CA ILE A 32 -2.27 -2.66 0.98
C ILE A 32 -3.68 -2.92 0.41
N ARG A 33 -3.87 -4.04 -0.29
CA ARG A 33 -5.17 -4.42 -0.87
C ARG A 33 -6.24 -4.57 0.20
N LYS A 34 -5.93 -5.26 1.30
CA LYS A 34 -6.84 -5.44 2.45
C LYS A 34 -7.29 -4.10 3.04
N ASN A 35 -6.38 -3.13 3.15
CA ASN A 35 -6.71 -1.80 3.66
C ASN A 35 -7.66 -1.05 2.72
N VAL A 36 -7.44 -1.10 1.41
CA VAL A 36 -8.34 -0.49 0.42
C VAL A 36 -9.73 -1.11 0.50
N ARG A 37 -9.82 -2.44 0.46
CA ARG A 37 -11.11 -3.15 0.52
C ARG A 37 -11.86 -2.86 1.82
N ARG A 38 -11.14 -2.77 2.95
CA ARG A 38 -11.73 -2.40 4.25
C ARG A 38 -12.33 -1.00 4.21
N LEU A 39 -11.65 -0.04 3.59
CA LEU A 39 -12.14 1.33 3.45
C LEU A 39 -13.37 1.39 2.52
N GLN A 40 -13.30 0.75 1.36
CA GLN A 40 -14.44 0.66 0.44
C GLN A 40 -15.67 0.04 1.09
N ALA A 41 -15.50 -1.06 1.84
CA ALA A 41 -16.60 -1.69 2.57
C ALA A 41 -17.23 -0.76 3.62
N ALA A 42 -16.43 0.06 4.31
CA ALA A 42 -16.94 1.02 5.29
C ALA A 42 -17.81 2.13 4.67
N PHE A 43 -17.60 2.44 3.39
CA PHE A 43 -18.35 3.45 2.64
C PHE A 43 -19.32 2.86 1.61
N ALA A 44 -19.56 1.55 1.63
CA ALA A 44 -20.45 0.87 0.67
C ALA A 44 -21.90 1.38 0.68
N TRP A 45 -22.31 2.09 1.73
CA TRP A 45 -23.62 2.74 1.84
C TRP A 45 -23.72 4.06 1.04
N VAL A 46 -22.61 4.59 0.51
CA VAL A 46 -22.56 5.79 -0.33
C VAL A 46 -22.40 5.38 -1.80
N PRO A 47 -23.45 5.49 -2.64
CA PRO A 47 -23.43 4.92 -4.00
C PRO A 47 -22.34 5.44 -4.94
N GLN A 48 -21.83 6.64 -4.69
CA GLN A 48 -20.85 7.33 -5.54
C GLN A 48 -19.49 7.49 -4.84
N PHE A 49 -19.28 6.81 -3.71
CA PHE A 49 -18.00 6.88 -3.02
C PHE A 49 -16.89 6.26 -3.88
N LYS A 50 -15.81 7.02 -4.03
CA LYS A 50 -14.58 6.56 -4.66
C LYS A 50 -13.41 7.04 -3.81
N GLU A 51 -12.58 6.11 -3.40
CA GLU A 51 -11.35 6.45 -2.69
C GLU A 51 -10.33 7.03 -3.68
N HIS A 52 -9.76 8.18 -3.35
CA HIS A 52 -8.64 8.79 -4.08
C HIS A 52 -7.41 8.77 -3.20
N PHE A 53 -6.45 7.90 -3.53
CA PHE A 53 -5.24 7.76 -2.73
C PHE A 53 -4.35 9.00 -2.85
N ALA A 54 -3.96 9.57 -1.71
CA ALA A 54 -3.02 10.69 -1.65
C ALA A 54 -1.61 10.24 -2.06
N VAL A 55 -1.23 10.50 -3.31
CA VAL A 55 0.02 10.00 -3.92
C VAL A 55 1.26 10.43 -3.14
N LYS A 56 1.23 11.63 -2.55
CA LYS A 56 2.29 12.16 -1.67
C LYS A 56 2.67 11.25 -0.49
N ALA A 57 1.77 10.37 -0.05
CA ALA A 57 2.06 9.43 1.02
C ALA A 57 3.07 8.35 0.58
N THR A 58 2.98 7.87 -0.67
CA THR A 58 3.89 6.86 -1.23
C THR A 58 3.84 6.89 -2.75
N PRO A 59 4.63 7.76 -3.42
CA PRO A 59 4.61 7.94 -4.88
C PRO A 59 5.39 6.82 -5.62
N ASN A 60 5.16 5.55 -5.24
CA ASN A 60 5.79 4.40 -5.88
C ASN A 60 4.87 3.86 -6.99
N PRO A 61 5.33 3.79 -8.26
CA PRO A 61 4.47 3.43 -9.39
C PRO A 61 3.89 2.01 -9.30
N TYR A 62 4.61 1.05 -8.68
CA TYR A 62 4.10 -0.30 -8.47
C TYR A 62 2.96 -0.33 -7.45
N ILE A 63 3.08 0.46 -6.38
CA ILE A 63 2.01 0.62 -5.39
C ILE A 63 0.80 1.34 -6.01
N LEU A 64 1.03 2.39 -6.79
CA LEU A 64 -0.05 3.09 -7.50
C LEU A 64 -0.78 2.16 -8.49
N LYS A 65 -0.05 1.25 -9.15
CA LYS A 65 -0.66 0.21 -10.00
C LYS A 65 -1.57 -0.73 -9.18
N ILE A 66 -1.10 -1.21 -8.03
CA ILE A 66 -1.90 -2.05 -7.11
C ILE A 66 -3.18 -1.30 -6.68
N LEU A 67 -3.06 -0.03 -6.28
CA LEU A 67 -4.20 0.79 -5.86
C LEU A 67 -5.20 1.02 -7.00
N LYS A 68 -4.70 1.24 -8.22
CA LYS A 68 -5.54 1.35 -9.42
C LYS A 68 -6.30 0.04 -9.70
N GLU A 69 -5.64 -1.11 -9.54
CA GLU A 69 -6.28 -2.44 -9.68
C GLU A 69 -7.37 -2.67 -8.63
N GLU A 70 -7.23 -2.12 -7.42
CA GLU A 70 -8.29 -2.13 -6.39
C GLU A 70 -9.38 -1.06 -6.61
N GLY A 71 -9.30 -0.29 -7.70
CA GLY A 71 -10.33 0.69 -8.11
C GLY A 71 -10.16 2.10 -7.53
N CYS A 72 -9.06 2.39 -6.83
CA CYS A 72 -8.79 3.73 -6.32
C CYS A 72 -8.53 4.74 -7.46
N GLY A 73 -8.93 5.98 -7.24
CA GLY A 73 -8.37 7.14 -7.93
C GLY A 73 -7.05 7.58 -7.30
N ALA A 74 -6.49 8.67 -7.83
CA ALA A 74 -5.31 9.33 -7.28
C ALA A 74 -5.66 10.78 -6.91
N ASP A 75 -5.14 11.24 -5.78
CA ASP A 75 -5.07 12.64 -5.40
C ASP A 75 -3.61 13.12 -5.56
N CYS A 76 -3.39 14.01 -6.53
CA CYS A 76 -2.07 14.48 -6.96
C CYS A 76 -1.92 15.97 -6.66
N SER A 77 -0.90 16.32 -5.88
CA SER A 77 -0.59 17.71 -5.50
C SER A 77 0.43 18.40 -6.43
N SER A 78 0.87 17.74 -7.49
CA SER A 78 1.87 18.23 -8.45
C SER A 78 1.65 17.63 -9.85
N LEU A 79 2.28 18.23 -10.86
CA LEU A 79 2.34 17.71 -12.24
C LEU A 79 3.41 16.62 -12.42
N ALA A 80 4.35 16.54 -11.48
CA ALA A 80 5.40 15.52 -11.42
C ALA A 80 4.84 14.17 -10.94
#